data_AF-A0AAP0NM52-F1
#
_entry.id   AF-A0AAP0NM52-F1
#
_cell.length_a   1.000
_cell.length_b   1.000
_cell.length_c   1.000
_cell.angle_alpha   90.00
_cell.angle_beta   90.00
_cell.angle_gamma   90.00
#
_symmetry.space_group_name_H-M   'P 1'
#
loop_
_entity.id
_entity.type
_entity.pdbx_description
1 polymer ?
#
loop_
_entity_poly.entity_id
_entity_poly.type
_entity_poly.pdbx_seq_one_letter_code
_entity_poly.pdbx_strand_id
1 'polypeptide(L)'
;MKKWRNIAVNLNSNIFRSCGAVHGKLLHNGPDTVEELLERHVVKKEKSYDNSDEDEISARRRLTSTRREALSLYRDIIRATRFFSWPNDRGVLWRDILRENARREFETARFEKDPEIVTRLLIGGRDAVQAALDKLVEKHKHQMAQGHADSDRR
;
A
#
# COMPACT_ATOMS: atom_id res chain seq x y z
N MET A 1 -2.52 43.60 -12.57
CA MET A 1 -2.75 42.77 -11.37
C MET A 1 -3.35 41.43 -11.80
N LYS A 2 -2.57 40.34 -11.81
CA LYS A 2 -3.03 39.02 -12.30
C LYS A 2 -3.34 38.12 -11.09
N LYS A 3 -4.59 37.68 -10.99
CA LYS A 3 -5.17 36.90 -9.89
C LYS A 3 -4.54 35.50 -9.82
N TRP A 4 -4.04 35.11 -8.65
CA TRP A 4 -3.52 33.77 -8.41
C TRP A 4 -4.69 32.86 -8.04
N ARG A 5 -4.87 31.77 -8.80
CA ARG A 5 -5.83 30.72 -8.49
C ARG A 5 -5.15 29.75 -7.51
N ASN A 6 -5.59 29.77 -6.26
CA ASN A 6 -5.19 28.80 -5.25
C ASN A 6 -5.74 27.41 -5.61
N ILE A 7 -4.84 26.44 -5.84
CA ILE A 7 -5.19 25.02 -5.95
C ILE A 7 -4.99 24.42 -4.56
N ALA A 8 -6.08 24.29 -3.81
CA ALA A 8 -6.08 23.59 -2.54
C ALA A 8 -5.94 22.07 -2.83
N VAL A 9 -4.79 21.49 -2.49
CA VAL A 9 -4.56 20.05 -2.53
C VAL A 9 -5.10 19.49 -1.22
N ASN A 10 -6.28 18.89 -1.26
CA ASN A 10 -6.88 18.21 -0.11
C ASN A 10 -6.12 16.89 0.17
N LEU A 11 -5.27 16.92 1.19
CA LEU A 11 -4.63 15.74 1.78
C LEU A 11 -5.63 15.09 2.73
N ASN A 12 -6.36 14.10 2.22
CA ASN A 12 -7.30 13.33 3.03
C ASN A 12 -6.51 12.31 3.87
N SER A 13 -6.12 12.71 5.08
CA SER A 13 -5.48 11.85 6.08
C SER A 13 -6.55 11.07 6.85
N ASN A 14 -6.99 9.94 6.30
CA ASN A 14 -7.76 8.96 7.07
C ASN A 14 -6.83 8.22 8.04
N ILE A 15 -6.56 8.89 9.16
CA ILE A 15 -6.03 8.30 10.38
C ILE A 15 -7.12 7.35 10.89
N PHE A 16 -6.80 6.06 10.86
CA PHE A 16 -7.60 4.98 11.40
C PHE A 16 -7.90 5.29 12.88
N ARG A 17 -9.10 5.80 13.17
CA ARG A 17 -9.65 5.83 14.53
C ARG A 17 -9.87 4.38 14.95
N SER A 18 -8.87 3.78 15.58
CA SER A 18 -9.10 2.63 16.44
C SER A 18 -9.96 3.11 17.59
N CYS A 19 -11.27 2.89 17.49
CA CYS A 19 -12.20 3.03 18.58
C CYS A 19 -11.76 2.02 19.65
N GLY A 20 -11.00 2.50 20.64
CA GLY A 20 -10.78 1.76 21.87
C GLY A 20 -12.13 1.61 22.56
N ALA A 21 -12.79 0.48 22.31
CA ALA A 21 -13.92 0.06 23.12
C ALA A 21 -13.39 -0.11 24.54
N VAL A 22 -13.64 0.89 25.36
CA VAL A 22 -13.55 0.80 26.81
C VAL A 22 -14.58 -0.24 27.18
N HIS A 23 -14.15 -1.50 27.31
CA HIS A 23 -14.95 -2.54 27.89
C HIS A 23 -15.11 -2.15 29.35
N GLY A 24 -16.20 -1.43 29.65
CA GLY A 24 -16.67 -1.23 31.00
C GLY A 24 -16.72 -2.61 31.63
N LYS A 25 -15.82 -2.87 32.57
CA LYS A 25 -15.83 -4.06 33.41
C LYS A 25 -17.11 -3.97 34.24
N LEU A 26 -18.19 -4.56 33.73
CA LEU A 26 -19.34 -4.84 34.56
C LEU A 26 -18.86 -5.90 35.57
N LEU A 27 -18.68 -5.44 36.80
CA LEU A 27 -18.49 -6.29 37.96
C LEU A 27 -19.62 -7.33 37.97
N HIS A 28 -19.25 -8.57 38.27
CA HIS A 28 -20.06 -9.79 38.24
C HIS A 28 -21.57 -9.60 38.52
N ASN A 29 -22.43 -10.33 37.80
CA ASN A 29 -23.79 -10.61 38.23
C ASN A 29 -24.01 -12.11 38.00
N GLY A 30 -23.62 -12.93 38.97
CA GLY A 30 -23.85 -14.37 39.01
C GLY A 30 -23.60 -14.90 40.42
N PRO A 31 -24.43 -15.83 40.94
CA PRO A 31 -24.29 -16.35 42.30
C PRO A 31 -23.02 -17.17 42.43
N ASP A 32 -22.10 -16.73 43.31
CA ASP A 32 -20.85 -17.43 43.63
C ASP A 32 -21.15 -18.79 44.30
N THR A 33 -21.27 -19.84 43.49
CA THR A 33 -21.17 -21.22 43.98
C THR A 33 -19.71 -21.65 43.97
N VAL A 34 -19.29 -22.39 45.00
CA VAL A 34 -17.92 -22.89 45.15
C VAL A 34 -17.47 -23.74 43.95
N GLU A 35 -18.40 -24.41 43.28
CA GLU A 35 -18.18 -25.20 42.07
C GLU A 35 -17.73 -24.34 40.89
N GLU A 36 -18.32 -23.14 40.72
CA GLU A 36 -17.98 -22.22 39.63
C GLU A 36 -16.63 -21.50 39.88
N LEU A 37 -16.26 -21.29 41.15
CA LEU A 37 -14.94 -20.77 41.52
C LEU A 37 -13.84 -21.81 41.30
N LEU A 38 -14.12 -23.08 41.57
CA LEU A 38 -13.23 -24.20 41.26
C LEU A 38 -13.04 -24.34 39.75
N GLU A 39 -14.10 -24.27 38.95
CA GLU A 39 -13.99 -24.38 37.49
C GLU A 39 -13.20 -23.22 36.85
N ARG A 40 -13.17 -22.05 37.51
CA ARG A 40 -12.41 -20.88 37.05
C ARG A 40 -10.92 -20.93 37.39
N HIS A 41 -10.55 -21.59 38.50
CA HIS A 41 -9.17 -21.60 39.02
C HIS A 41 -8.47 -22.96 38.92
N VAL A 42 -9.21 -24.03 38.62
CA VAL A 42 -8.62 -25.29 38.17
C VAL A 42 -8.12 -25.05 36.75
N VAL A 43 -6.80 -25.01 36.58
CA VAL A 43 -6.14 -24.95 35.27
C VAL A 43 -6.68 -26.07 34.40
N LYS A 44 -7.64 -25.74 33.52
CA LYS A 44 -8.11 -26.64 32.47
C LYS A 44 -6.87 -27.01 31.67
N LYS A 45 -6.43 -28.27 31.76
CA LYS A 45 -5.43 -28.84 30.88
C LYS A 45 -5.86 -28.52 29.45
N GLU A 46 -5.16 -27.59 28.81
CA GLU A 46 -5.52 -27.14 27.48
C GLU A 46 -5.62 -28.35 26.57
N LYS A 47 -6.74 -28.45 25.85
CA LYS A 47 -6.82 -29.26 24.64
C LYS A 47 -5.67 -28.78 23.77
N SER A 48 -4.71 -29.67 23.51
CA SER A 48 -3.72 -29.55 22.45
C SER A 48 -4.42 -29.15 21.16
N TYR A 49 -4.47 -27.85 20.86
CA TYR A 49 -4.81 -27.37 19.53
C TYR A 49 -3.70 -27.86 18.60
N ASP A 50 -4.14 -28.56 17.58
CA ASP A 50 -3.32 -29.16 16.55
C ASP A 50 -2.45 -28.07 15.89
N ASN A 51 -1.16 -28.34 15.68
CA ASN A 51 -0.24 -27.41 14.99
C ASN A 51 -0.74 -27.03 13.56
N SER A 52 -1.72 -27.76 13.01
CA SER A 52 -2.31 -27.49 11.70
C SER A 52 -3.03 -26.14 11.60
N ASP A 53 -3.61 -25.63 12.69
CA ASP A 53 -4.38 -24.38 12.64
C ASP A 53 -3.46 -23.14 12.56
N GLU A 54 -2.30 -23.18 13.22
CA GLU A 54 -1.33 -22.08 13.18
C GLU A 54 -0.67 -21.91 11.81
N ASP A 55 -0.37 -23.03 11.14
CA ASP A 55 0.19 -23.03 9.79
C ASP A 55 -0.83 -22.50 8.76
N GLU A 56 -2.12 -22.84 8.90
CA GLU A 56 -3.18 -22.31 8.04
C GLU A 56 -3.42 -20.82 8.27
N ILE A 57 -3.47 -20.37 9.54
CA ILE A 57 -3.59 -18.94 9.88
C ILE A 57 -2.38 -18.16 9.35
N SER A 58 -1.17 -18.73 9.47
CA SER A 58 0.07 -18.14 8.96
C SER A 58 0.08 -18.04 7.43
N ALA A 59 -0.36 -19.09 6.72
CA ALA A 59 -0.52 -19.08 5.28
C ALA A 59 -1.53 -18.02 4.85
N ARG A 60 -2.69 -17.92 5.53
CA ARG A 60 -3.72 -16.91 5.26
C ARG A 60 -3.19 -15.49 5.51
N ARG A 61 -2.43 -15.28 6.59
CA ARG A 61 -1.76 -14.00 6.89
C ARG A 61 -0.75 -13.61 5.80
N ARG A 62 0.08 -14.56 5.35
CA ARG A 62 1.05 -14.36 4.25
C ARG A 62 0.38 -14.06 2.91
N LEU A 63 -0.72 -14.74 2.58
CA LEU A 63 -1.51 -14.46 1.38
C LEU A 63 -2.12 -13.06 1.42
N THR A 64 -2.58 -12.60 2.59
CA THR A 64 -3.04 -11.21 2.72
C THR A 64 -1.90 -10.20 2.62
N SER A 65 -0.68 -10.53 3.09
CA SER A 65 0.46 -9.61 2.98
C SER A 65 0.93 -9.44 1.54
N THR A 66 1.11 -10.51 0.76
CA THR A 66 1.53 -10.40 -0.66
C THR A 66 0.51 -9.63 -1.50
N ARG A 67 -0.79 -9.90 -1.30
CA ARG A 67 -1.87 -9.16 -1.97
C ARG A 67 -1.89 -7.68 -1.55
N ARG A 68 -1.65 -7.37 -0.28
CA ARG A 68 -1.55 -6.00 0.21
C ARG A 68 -0.36 -5.27 -0.41
N GLU A 69 0.80 -5.91 -0.49
CA GLU A 69 1.99 -5.34 -1.12
C GLU A 69 1.76 -5.06 -2.62
N ALA A 70 1.13 -6.00 -3.34
CA ALA A 70 0.78 -5.81 -4.75
C ALA A 70 -0.15 -4.61 -4.96
N LEU A 71 -1.20 -4.49 -4.14
CA LEU A 71 -2.13 -3.36 -4.23
C LEU A 71 -1.48 -2.04 -3.81
N SER A 72 -0.57 -2.06 -2.83
CA SER A 72 0.20 -0.87 -2.46
C SER A 72 1.06 -0.41 -3.64
N LEU A 73 1.83 -1.32 -4.23
CA LEU A 73 2.66 -1.04 -5.39
C LEU A 73 1.85 -0.51 -6.57
N TYR A 74 0.69 -1.12 -6.88
CA TYR A 74 -0.20 -0.61 -7.92
C TYR A 74 -0.61 0.85 -7.66
N ARG A 75 -1.01 1.17 -6.42
CA ARG A 75 -1.37 2.55 -6.06
C ARG A 75 -0.18 3.49 -6.16
N ASP A 76 1.02 3.04 -5.81
CA ASP A 76 2.25 3.83 -5.90
C ASP A 76 2.61 4.13 -7.37
N ILE A 77 2.45 3.16 -8.27
CA ILE A 77 2.57 3.38 -9.72
C ILE A 77 1.55 4.44 -10.18
N ILE A 78 0.27 4.29 -9.81
CA ILE A 78 -0.78 5.26 -10.22
C ILE A 78 -0.50 6.66 -9.67
N ARG A 79 0.11 6.78 -8.48
CA ARG A 79 0.56 8.06 -7.93
C ARG A 79 1.75 8.61 -8.72
N ALA A 80 2.78 7.79 -8.96
CA ALA A 80 3.99 8.16 -9.70
C ALA A 80 3.68 8.65 -11.12
N THR A 81 2.79 7.95 -11.84
CA THR A 81 2.39 8.33 -13.22
C THR A 81 1.79 9.73 -13.32
N ARG A 82 1.29 10.32 -12.23
CA ARG A 82 0.76 11.68 -12.24
C ARG A 82 1.84 12.72 -12.52
N PHE A 83 3.08 12.46 -12.13
CA PHE A 83 4.20 13.40 -12.35
C PHE A 83 4.69 13.41 -13.81
N PHE A 84 4.38 12.37 -14.58
CA PHE A 84 4.72 12.27 -16.00
C PHE A 84 3.71 13.04 -16.85
N SER A 85 3.83 14.37 -16.85
CA SER A 85 2.93 15.28 -17.58
C SER A 85 3.36 15.57 -19.02
N TRP A 86 4.54 15.14 -19.46
CA TRP A 86 5.02 15.40 -20.81
C TRP A 86 4.46 14.39 -21.84
N PRO A 87 4.22 14.84 -23.08
CA PRO A 87 3.89 13.94 -24.17
C PRO A 87 5.11 13.14 -24.63
N ASN A 88 4.86 11.96 -25.17
CA ASN A 88 5.81 11.18 -25.95
C ASN A 88 5.97 11.79 -27.36
N ASP A 89 6.92 11.28 -28.15
CA ASP A 89 7.20 11.72 -29.53
C ASP A 89 5.96 11.63 -30.44
N ARG A 90 5.02 10.74 -30.10
CA ARG A 90 3.72 10.55 -30.77
C ARG A 90 2.62 11.51 -30.29
N GLY A 91 2.94 12.44 -29.40
CA GLY A 91 1.98 13.39 -28.79
C GLY A 91 1.12 12.82 -27.65
N VAL A 92 1.25 11.53 -27.31
CA VAL A 92 0.47 10.88 -26.25
C VAL A 92 1.12 11.09 -24.89
N LEU A 93 0.34 11.42 -23.85
CA LEU A 93 0.86 11.61 -22.50
C LEU A 93 1.44 10.30 -21.94
N TRP A 94 2.66 10.37 -21.40
CA TRP A 94 3.31 9.21 -20.76
C TRP A 94 2.49 8.64 -19.60
N ARG A 95 1.76 9.49 -18.88
CA ARG A 95 0.82 9.08 -17.82
C ARG A 95 -0.13 7.97 -18.27
N ASP A 96 -0.78 8.15 -19.41
CA ASP A 96 -1.85 7.25 -19.83
C ASP A 96 -1.28 5.92 -20.33
N ILE A 97 -0.17 5.98 -21.05
CA ILE A 97 0.60 4.80 -21.48
C ILE A 97 1.05 3.97 -20.27
N LEU A 98 1.63 4.62 -19.26
CA LEU A 98 2.14 3.93 -18.06
C LEU A 98 1.01 3.32 -17.23
N ARG A 99 -0.16 3.97 -17.16
CA ARG A 99 -1.34 3.44 -16.47
C ARG A 99 -1.90 2.21 -17.16
N GLU A 100 -2.01 2.26 -18.49
CA GLU A 100 -2.51 1.14 -19.28
C GLU A 100 -1.56 -0.05 -19.20
N ASN A 101 -0.25 0.20 -19.33
CA ASN A 101 0.77 -0.84 -19.17
C ASN A 101 0.71 -1.45 -17.77
N ALA A 102 0.69 -0.63 -16.71
CA ALA A 102 0.58 -1.15 -15.34
C ALA A 102 -0.70 -1.99 -15.15
N ARG A 103 -1.83 -1.58 -15.72
CA ARG A 103 -3.06 -2.35 -15.64
C ARG A 103 -2.91 -3.72 -16.30
N ARG A 104 -2.39 -3.75 -17.54
CA ARG A 104 -2.15 -4.98 -18.30
C ARG A 104 -1.20 -5.94 -17.58
N GLU A 105 -0.10 -5.43 -17.04
CA GLU A 105 0.87 -6.26 -16.29
C GLU A 105 0.21 -6.90 -15.05
N PHE A 106 -0.54 -6.12 -14.26
CA PHE A 106 -1.22 -6.64 -13.07
C PHE A 106 -2.36 -7.61 -13.39
N GLU A 107 -3.07 -7.40 -14.51
CA GLU A 107 -4.11 -8.32 -14.97
C GLU A 107 -3.51 -9.64 -15.46
N THR A 108 -2.36 -9.59 -16.12
CA THR A 108 -1.61 -10.78 -16.58
C THR A 108 -1.10 -11.59 -15.38
N ALA A 109 -0.51 -10.92 -14.38
CA ALA A 109 0.02 -11.56 -13.18
C ALA A 109 -1.05 -11.98 -12.15
N ARG A 110 -2.34 -11.75 -12.42
CA ARG A 110 -3.43 -11.95 -11.45
C ARG A 110 -3.54 -13.39 -10.94
N PHE A 111 -3.23 -14.36 -11.80
CA PHE A 111 -3.39 -15.78 -11.52
C PHE A 111 -2.08 -16.48 -11.15
N GLU A 112 -1.00 -15.71 -10.94
CA GLU A 112 0.27 -16.27 -10.50
C GLU A 112 0.14 -16.79 -9.07
N LYS A 113 0.43 -18.08 -8.90
CA LYS A 113 0.33 -18.79 -7.61
C LYS A 113 1.69 -19.10 -7.00
N ASP A 114 2.76 -19.03 -7.79
CA ASP A 114 4.11 -19.30 -7.33
C ASP A 114 4.64 -18.13 -6.47
N PRO A 115 4.94 -18.36 -5.18
CA PRO A 115 5.42 -17.31 -4.28
C PRO A 115 6.75 -16.69 -4.75
N GLU A 116 7.62 -17.43 -5.43
CA GLU A 116 8.92 -16.91 -5.91
C GLU A 116 8.75 -15.95 -7.10
N ILE A 117 7.79 -16.22 -7.97
CA ILE A 117 7.46 -15.34 -9.09
C ILE A 117 6.81 -14.06 -8.54
N VAL A 118 5.84 -14.20 -7.64
CA VAL A 118 5.14 -13.05 -7.03
C VAL A 118 6.12 -12.13 -6.30
N THR A 119 7.04 -12.68 -5.51
CA THR A 119 8.05 -11.88 -4.80
C THR A 119 8.99 -11.15 -5.75
N ARG A 120 9.48 -11.82 -6.81
CA ARG A 120 10.29 -11.17 -7.86
C ARG A 120 9.56 -10.02 -8.55
N LEU A 121 8.28 -10.22 -8.89
CA LEU A 121 7.44 -9.18 -9.49
C LEU A 121 7.27 -7.98 -8.56
N LEU A 122 7.05 -8.22 -7.27
CA LEU A 122 6.87 -7.13 -6.29
C LEU A 122 8.16 -6.33 -6.06
N ILE A 123 9.30 -7.01 -5.92
CA ILE A 123 10.59 -6.34 -5.71
C ILE A 123 11.00 -5.60 -6.98
N GLY A 124 11.00 -6.29 -8.12
CA GLY A 124 11.37 -5.68 -9.41
C GLY A 124 10.45 -4.53 -9.80
N GLY A 125 9.16 -4.62 -9.50
CA GLY A 125 8.22 -3.52 -9.72
C GLY A 125 8.52 -2.28 -8.88
N ARG A 126 8.94 -2.44 -7.61
CA ARG A 126 9.35 -1.31 -6.75
C ARG A 126 10.61 -0.64 -7.26
N ASP A 127 11.62 -1.43 -7.61
CA ASP A 127 12.88 -0.92 -8.14
C ASP A 127 12.67 -0.17 -9.45
N ALA A 128 11.80 -0.69 -10.33
CA ALA A 128 11.44 -0.03 -11.57
C ALA A 128 10.73 1.32 -11.34
N VAL A 129 9.83 1.39 -10.37
CA VAL A 129 9.15 2.64 -9.99
C VAL A 129 10.16 3.66 -9.46
N GLN A 130 11.07 3.25 -8.59
CA GLN A 130 12.09 4.13 -8.03
C GLN A 130 12.99 4.68 -9.15
N ALA A 131 13.50 3.81 -10.02
CA ALA A 131 14.33 4.21 -11.15
C ALA A 131 13.59 5.15 -12.12
N ALA A 132 12.28 4.97 -12.30
CA ALA A 132 11.46 5.87 -13.12
C ALA A 132 11.31 7.26 -12.48
N LEU A 133 11.12 7.32 -11.16
CA LEU A 133 11.06 8.58 -10.41
C LEU A 133 12.40 9.32 -10.43
N ASP A 134 13.51 8.60 -10.32
CA ASP A 134 14.84 9.21 -10.39
C ASP A 134 15.07 9.85 -11.77
N LYS A 135 14.70 9.15 -12.86
CA LYS A 135 14.76 9.71 -14.22
C LYS A 135 13.85 10.94 -14.41
N LEU A 136 12.68 10.94 -13.78
CA LEU A 136 11.77 12.07 -13.76
C LEU A 136 12.42 13.29 -13.07
N VAL A 137 13.04 13.08 -11.90
CA VAL A 137 13.76 14.14 -11.17
C VAL A 137 14.89 14.70 -12.02
N GLU A 138 15.68 13.84 -12.67
CA GLU A 138 16.73 14.28 -13.57
C GLU A 138 16.17 15.12 -14.73
N LYS A 139 15.09 14.69 -15.38
CA LYS A 139 14.43 15.49 -16.42
C LYS A 139 13.98 16.86 -15.91
N HIS A 140 13.43 16.95 -14.70
CA HIS A 140 13.05 18.22 -14.09
C HIS A 140 14.23 19.15 -13.86
N LYS A 141 15.37 18.62 -13.36
CA LYS A 141 16.60 19.41 -13.18
C LYS A 141 17.10 19.99 -14.50
N HIS A 142 17.10 19.19 -15.57
CA HIS A 142 17.53 19.64 -16.90
C HIS A 142 16.63 20.77 -17.44
N GLN A 143 15.31 20.69 -17.26
CA GLN A 143 14.39 21.74 -17.68
C GLN A 143 14.60 23.05 -16.91
N MET A 144 14.85 22.98 -15.61
CA MET A 144 15.15 24.17 -14.79
C MET A 144 16.47 24.83 -15.21
N ALA A 145 17.52 24.03 -15.45
CA ALA A 145 18.80 24.54 -15.91
C ALA A 145 18.70 25.22 -17.30
N GLN A 146 17.93 24.63 -18.23
CA GLN A 146 17.70 25.22 -19.54
C GLN A 146 16.90 26.53 -19.47
N GLY A 147 15.88 26.60 -18.62
CA GLY A 147 15.10 27.83 -18.42
C GLY A 147 15.94 28.98 -17.87
N HIS A 148 16.90 28.70 -16.99
CA HIS A 148 17.82 29.71 -16.46
C HIS A 148 18.85 30.18 -17.51
N ALA A 149 19.38 29.26 -18.32
CA ALA A 149 20.31 29.61 -19.39
C ALA A 149 19.68 30.47 -20.50
N ASP A 150 18.37 30.33 -20.73
CA ASP A 150 17.63 31.14 -21.71
C ASP A 150 17.26 32.53 -21.15
N SER A 151 17.07 32.67 -19.83
CA SER A 151 16.84 33.97 -19.19
C SER A 151 18.09 34.86 -19.17
N ASP A 152 19.28 34.29 -18.99
CA ASP A 152 20.54 35.05 -18.95
C ASP A 152 20.99 35.55 -20.33
N ARG A 153 20.41 35.02 -21.43
CA ARG A 153 20.74 35.41 -22.81
C ARG A 153 19.86 36.53 -23.36
N ARG A 154 18.89 37.03 -22.59
CA ARG A 154 17.87 37.98 -23.05
C ARG A 154 17.96 39.30 -22.30
#